data_AF-A0A965IZ04-F1
#
_entry.id   AF-A0A965IZ04-F1
#
_cell.length_a   1.000
_cell.length_b   1.000
_cell.length_c   1.000
_cell.angle_alpha   90.00
_cell.angle_beta   90.00
_cell.angle_gamma   90.00
#
_symmetry.space_group_name_H-M   'P 1'
#
loop_
_entity.id
_entity.type
_entity.pdbx_description
1 polymer ?
#
loop_
_entity_poly.entity_id
_entity_poly.type
_entity_poly.pdbx_seq_one_letter_code
_entity_poly.pdbx_strand_id
1 'polypeptide(L)'
;LAPMLNKAVPGTDHPEFKKAEEEARNRYNGYLAVNGTKSPDFFHRELGKIIWDYCGMERTQQGLEKALSEIPALYEEFQKDLKVTGDATSLNQTLEKAGRVDDFFQLGMLMCRDALERNESCGGHFRAEYQTDDGEALRDDDNYCHVSAWQWGGDPMKPNLNVEPLTFEEVHLATRSYK
;
A
#
# COMPACT_ATOMS: atom_id res chain seq x y z
N LEU A 1 8.25 21.79 6.44
CA LEU A 1 9.29 21.90 7.49
C LEU A 1 10.02 23.25 7.54
N ALA A 2 10.02 24.07 6.47
CA ALA A 2 10.67 25.40 6.46
C ALA A 2 10.35 26.33 7.67
N PRO A 3 9.12 26.36 8.24
CA PRO A 3 8.82 27.17 9.43
C PRO A 3 9.43 26.65 10.75
N MET A 4 9.94 25.42 10.75
CA MET A 4 10.45 24.73 11.95
C MET A 4 11.99 24.75 12.03
N LEU A 5 12.66 25.37 11.05
CA LEU A 5 14.11 25.54 11.07
C LEU A 5 14.55 26.31 12.33
N ASN A 6 15.56 25.82 13.05
CA ASN A 6 16.08 26.38 14.30
C ASN A 6 15.08 26.42 15.49
N LYS A 7 13.94 25.71 15.40
CA LYS A 7 13.10 25.45 16.57
C LYS A 7 13.70 24.31 17.40
N ALA A 8 13.60 24.42 18.72
CA ALA A 8 14.01 23.34 19.61
C ALA A 8 13.17 22.09 19.32
N VAL A 9 13.83 20.95 19.18
CA VAL A 9 13.15 19.66 19.04
C VAL A 9 12.45 19.36 20.36
N PRO A 10 11.16 18.99 20.35
CA PRO A 10 10.46 18.58 21.55
C PRO A 10 11.22 17.47 22.29
N GLY A 11 11.28 17.55 23.62
CA GLY A 11 11.90 16.53 24.46
C GLY A 11 11.09 15.22 24.50
N THR A 12 11.68 14.16 25.05
CA THR A 12 11.02 12.85 25.19
C THR A 12 9.89 12.86 26.23
N ASP A 13 9.80 13.91 27.03
CA ASP A 13 8.73 14.15 27.99
C ASP A 13 7.46 14.74 27.33
N HIS A 14 7.57 15.23 26.09
CA HIS A 14 6.49 15.84 25.33
C HIS A 14 5.32 14.85 25.12
N PRO A 15 4.04 15.27 25.26
CA PRO A 15 2.90 14.38 25.14
C PRO A 15 2.86 13.58 23.82
N GLU A 16 3.11 14.25 22.69
CA GLU A 16 3.14 13.58 21.38
C GLU A 16 4.29 12.57 21.25
N PHE A 17 5.43 12.79 21.92
CA PHE A 17 6.52 11.82 21.91
C PHE A 17 6.11 10.55 22.67
N LYS A 18 5.58 10.71 23.90
CA LYS A 18 5.11 9.60 24.72
C LYS A 18 4.02 8.80 24.02
N LYS A 19 3.09 9.49 23.37
CA LYS A 19 2.03 8.85 22.58
C LYS A 19 2.59 8.01 21.44
N ALA A 20 3.50 8.56 20.64
CA ALA A 20 4.12 7.83 19.53
C ALA A 20 4.95 6.62 20.02
N GLU A 21 5.68 6.76 21.12
CA GLU A 21 6.42 5.66 21.76
C GLU A 21 5.47 4.55 22.24
N GLU A 22 4.39 4.92 22.90
CA GLU A 22 3.38 3.99 23.41
C GLU A 22 2.66 3.26 22.27
N GLU A 23 2.26 3.97 21.21
CA GLU A 23 1.66 3.37 20.01
C GLU A 23 2.60 2.36 19.35
N ALA A 24 3.88 2.69 19.20
CA ALA A 24 4.88 1.76 18.66
C ALA A 24 5.04 0.54 19.57
N ARG A 25 5.19 0.74 20.87
CA ARG A 25 5.33 -0.35 21.86
C ARG A 25 4.12 -1.27 21.86
N ASN A 26 2.91 -0.71 21.84
CA ASN A 26 1.67 -1.47 21.79
C ASN A 26 1.54 -2.29 20.50
N ARG A 27 1.91 -1.70 19.36
CA ARG A 27 1.93 -2.40 18.07
C ARG A 27 2.83 -3.64 18.10
N TYR A 28 4.09 -3.50 18.50
CA TYR A 28 5.04 -4.62 18.52
C TYR A 28 4.68 -5.67 19.59
N ASN A 29 4.20 -5.24 20.76
CA ASN A 29 3.68 -6.16 21.76
C ASN A 29 2.45 -6.93 21.25
N GLY A 30 1.60 -6.28 20.44
CA GLY A 30 0.47 -6.91 19.78
C GLY A 30 0.89 -8.10 18.93
N TYR A 31 1.90 -7.93 18.05
CA TYR A 31 2.41 -9.03 17.22
C TYR A 31 2.96 -10.21 18.03
N LEU A 32 3.65 -9.94 19.15
CA LEU A 32 4.15 -10.99 20.04
C LEU A 32 3.01 -11.72 20.77
N ALA A 33 1.93 -11.02 21.09
CA ALA A 33 0.82 -11.55 21.86
C ALA A 33 -0.07 -12.53 21.07
N VAL A 34 -0.13 -12.41 19.73
CA VAL A 34 -1.00 -13.24 18.87
C VAL A 34 -0.77 -14.74 19.11
N ASN A 35 0.49 -15.17 19.22
CA ASN A 35 0.88 -16.54 19.56
C ASN A 35 0.27 -17.65 18.67
N GLY A 36 0.04 -17.35 17.39
CA GLY A 36 -0.50 -18.30 16.43
C GLY A 36 0.49 -19.35 15.94
N THR A 37 0.27 -19.83 14.72
CA THR A 37 0.99 -20.97 14.12
C THR A 37 1.77 -20.62 12.86
N LYS A 38 1.52 -19.47 12.23
CA LYS A 38 2.09 -19.08 10.93
C LYS A 38 3.14 -17.99 11.07
N SER A 39 4.28 -18.17 10.42
CA SER A 39 5.35 -17.16 10.44
C SER A 39 5.00 -15.93 9.59
N PRO A 40 5.66 -14.77 9.82
CA PRO A 40 5.57 -13.62 8.90
C PRO A 40 5.84 -14.00 7.43
N ASP A 41 6.75 -14.94 7.19
CA ASP A 41 7.13 -15.43 5.85
C ASP A 41 5.99 -16.13 5.13
N PHE A 42 5.12 -16.83 5.86
CA PHE A 42 3.92 -17.42 5.29
C PHE A 42 3.04 -16.31 4.72
N PHE A 43 2.65 -15.34 5.57
CA PHE A 43 1.79 -14.25 5.16
C PHE A 43 2.39 -13.38 4.07
N HIS A 44 3.70 -13.12 4.11
CA HIS A 44 4.38 -12.37 3.06
C HIS A 44 4.28 -13.08 1.70
N ARG A 45 4.43 -14.40 1.66
CA ARG A 45 4.31 -15.17 0.42
C ARG A 45 2.88 -15.21 -0.10
N GLU A 46 1.90 -15.44 0.78
CA GLU A 46 0.50 -15.48 0.38
C GLU A 46 0.03 -14.11 -0.13
N LEU A 47 0.36 -13.03 0.59
CA LEU A 47 0.09 -11.66 0.13
C LEU A 47 0.79 -11.37 -1.20
N GLY A 48 2.08 -11.71 -1.31
CA GLY A 48 2.86 -11.50 -2.53
C GLY A 48 2.27 -12.24 -3.72
N LYS A 49 1.72 -13.44 -3.52
CA LYS A 49 1.04 -14.21 -4.57
C LYS A 49 -0.24 -13.49 -5.04
N ILE A 50 -1.06 -12.98 -4.12
CA ILE A 50 -2.27 -12.23 -4.49
C ILE A 50 -1.91 -10.97 -5.30
N ILE A 51 -0.90 -10.21 -4.86
CA ILE A 51 -0.42 -9.02 -5.58
C ILE A 51 0.14 -9.40 -6.96
N TRP A 52 0.94 -10.46 -7.04
CA TRP A 52 1.52 -10.94 -8.29
C TRP A 52 0.43 -11.35 -9.30
N ASP A 53 -0.55 -12.12 -8.84
CA ASP A 53 -1.59 -12.70 -9.69
C ASP A 53 -2.63 -11.66 -10.16
N TYR A 54 -2.91 -10.62 -9.37
CA TYR A 54 -4.06 -9.73 -9.61
C TYR A 54 -3.75 -8.23 -9.69
N CYS A 55 -2.61 -7.78 -9.18
CA CYS A 55 -2.18 -6.38 -9.21
C CYS A 55 -0.74 -6.23 -9.76
N GLY A 56 -0.32 -7.19 -10.58
CA GLY A 56 1.01 -7.25 -11.19
C GLY A 56 1.18 -6.32 -12.39
N MET A 57 1.84 -6.83 -13.43
CA MET A 57 2.09 -6.10 -14.68
C MET A 57 0.79 -5.83 -15.45
N GLU A 58 0.00 -6.88 -15.68
CA GLU A 58 -1.33 -6.79 -16.27
C GLU A 58 -2.37 -6.85 -15.17
N ARG A 59 -3.42 -6.03 -15.29
CA ARG A 59 -4.50 -5.91 -14.32
C ARG A 59 -5.84 -5.98 -15.04
N THR A 60 -6.83 -6.53 -14.34
CA THR A 60 -8.22 -6.53 -14.78
C THR A 60 -9.11 -6.09 -13.65
N GLN A 61 -10.28 -5.52 -13.95
CA GLN A 61 -11.28 -5.16 -12.96
C GLN A 61 -11.61 -6.38 -12.07
N GLN A 62 -11.88 -7.54 -12.69
CA GLN A 62 -12.21 -8.76 -11.96
C GLN A 62 -11.07 -9.22 -11.05
N GLY A 63 -9.83 -9.17 -11.53
CA GLY A 63 -8.65 -9.53 -10.72
C GLY A 63 -8.48 -8.59 -9.52
N LEU A 64 -8.58 -7.29 -9.75
CA LEU A 64 -8.43 -6.27 -8.69
C LEU A 64 -9.53 -6.37 -7.63
N GLU A 65 -10.80 -6.57 -8.04
CA GLU A 65 -11.92 -6.84 -7.13
C GLU A 65 -11.67 -8.11 -6.30
N LYS A 66 -11.12 -9.16 -6.92
CA LYS A 66 -10.75 -10.39 -6.22
C LYS A 66 -9.65 -10.15 -5.19
N ALA A 67 -8.60 -9.41 -5.54
CA ALA A 67 -7.54 -9.05 -4.60
C ALA A 67 -8.08 -8.23 -3.41
N LEU A 68 -8.98 -7.28 -3.66
CA LEU A 68 -9.62 -6.47 -2.61
C LEU A 68 -10.57 -7.28 -1.70
N SER A 69 -10.92 -8.50 -2.09
CA SER A 69 -11.64 -9.47 -1.23
C SER A 69 -10.68 -10.37 -0.46
N GLU A 70 -9.63 -10.88 -1.13
CA GLU A 70 -8.70 -11.86 -0.55
C GLU A 70 -7.70 -11.24 0.44
N ILE A 71 -7.18 -10.04 0.16
CA ILE A 71 -6.18 -9.38 1.02
C ILE A 71 -6.75 -9.09 2.42
N PRO A 72 -7.96 -8.50 2.58
CA PRO A 72 -8.54 -8.30 3.91
C PRO A 72 -8.76 -9.59 4.68
N ALA A 73 -9.21 -10.67 4.01
CA ALA A 73 -9.40 -11.97 4.66
C ALA A 73 -8.06 -12.54 5.17
N LEU A 74 -7.00 -12.46 4.35
CA LEU A 74 -5.66 -12.88 4.75
C LEU A 74 -5.09 -11.99 5.87
N TYR A 75 -5.40 -10.69 5.87
CA TYR A 75 -5.00 -9.77 6.93
C TYR A 75 -5.67 -10.10 8.26
N GLU A 76 -6.95 -10.46 8.24
CA GLU A 76 -7.63 -10.96 9.44
C GLU A 76 -7.01 -12.25 9.98
N GLU A 77 -6.57 -13.16 9.11
CA GLU A 77 -5.82 -14.35 9.51
C GLU A 77 -4.47 -13.97 10.13
N PHE A 78 -3.74 -13.02 9.54
CA PHE A 78 -2.48 -12.51 10.09
C PHE A 78 -2.66 -11.97 11.52
N GLN A 79 -3.72 -11.20 11.78
CA GLN A 79 -3.99 -10.66 13.12
C GLN A 79 -4.31 -11.75 14.16
N LYS A 80 -4.71 -12.96 13.75
CA LYS A 80 -5.16 -14.05 14.63
C LYS A 80 -4.20 -15.23 14.72
N ASP A 81 -3.40 -15.49 13.69
CA ASP A 81 -2.57 -16.70 13.57
C ASP A 81 -1.08 -16.41 13.32
N LEU A 82 -0.65 -15.15 13.45
CA LEU A 82 0.76 -14.79 13.44
C LEU A 82 1.52 -15.41 14.60
N LYS A 83 2.65 -16.05 14.26
CA LYS A 83 3.67 -16.53 15.19
C LYS A 83 4.97 -15.76 15.03
N VAL A 84 5.28 -14.95 16.03
CA VAL A 84 6.61 -14.36 16.22
C VAL A 84 7.40 -15.21 17.22
N THR A 85 8.61 -15.62 16.85
CA THR A 85 9.53 -16.36 17.72
C THR A 85 10.44 -15.40 18.50
N GLY A 86 10.87 -15.80 19.69
CA GLY A 86 11.70 -14.96 20.56
C GLY A 86 10.90 -13.92 21.35
N ASP A 87 11.58 -12.90 21.88
CA ASP A 87 11.01 -11.83 22.69
C ASP A 87 11.42 -10.43 22.18
N ALA A 88 11.04 -9.37 22.90
CA ALA A 88 11.36 -7.97 22.59
C ALA A 88 12.53 -7.40 23.43
N THR A 89 13.25 -8.23 24.18
CA THR A 89 14.34 -7.77 25.07
C THR A 89 15.65 -7.56 24.32
N SER A 90 15.74 -8.07 23.09
CA SER A 90 16.88 -7.94 22.18
C SER A 90 16.39 -7.81 20.73
N LEU A 91 17.33 -7.58 19.80
CA LEU A 91 17.01 -7.49 18.37
C LEU A 91 16.32 -8.78 17.88
N ASN A 92 15.09 -8.65 17.40
CA ASN A 92 14.28 -9.76 16.93
C ASN A 92 13.85 -9.53 15.47
N GLN A 93 14.55 -10.17 14.53
CA GLN A 93 14.28 -10.03 13.10
C GLN A 93 12.90 -10.58 12.69
N THR A 94 12.37 -11.58 13.40
CA THR A 94 11.02 -12.09 13.16
C THR A 94 9.97 -11.04 13.51
N LEU A 95 10.17 -10.30 14.61
CA LEU A 95 9.30 -9.21 15.02
C LEU A 95 9.37 -8.02 14.04
N GLU A 96 10.56 -7.64 13.59
CA GLU A 96 10.73 -6.62 12.55
C GLU A 96 10.04 -7.01 11.24
N LYS A 97 10.11 -8.29 10.87
CA LYS A 97 9.46 -8.80 9.66
C LYS A 97 7.94 -8.81 9.81
N ALA A 98 7.41 -9.12 10.99
CA ALA A 98 5.98 -9.01 11.27
C ALA A 98 5.46 -7.59 11.03
N GLY A 99 6.16 -6.58 11.55
CA GLY A 99 5.80 -5.17 11.31
C GLY A 99 5.84 -4.79 9.83
N ARG A 100 6.87 -5.22 9.09
CA ARG A 100 6.95 -4.98 7.63
C ARG A 100 5.80 -5.64 6.85
N VAL A 101 5.43 -6.86 7.23
CA VAL A 101 4.33 -7.58 6.57
C VAL A 101 2.99 -6.91 6.86
N ASP A 102 2.76 -6.42 8.09
CA ASP A 102 1.58 -5.61 8.42
C ASP A 102 1.50 -4.36 7.53
N ASP A 103 2.60 -3.62 7.37
CA ASP A 103 2.66 -2.47 6.46
C ASP A 103 2.38 -2.87 4.99
N PHE A 104 2.87 -4.03 4.55
CA PHE A 104 2.63 -4.53 3.19
C PHE A 104 1.17 -4.89 2.93
N PHE A 105 0.43 -5.38 3.92
CA PHE A 105 -1.01 -5.60 3.77
C PHE A 105 -1.74 -4.29 3.46
N GLN A 106 -1.43 -3.24 4.21
CA GLN A 106 -2.03 -1.91 4.03
C GLN A 106 -1.67 -1.32 2.66
N LEU A 107 -0.39 -1.42 2.28
CA LEU A 107 0.06 -0.97 0.96
C LEU A 107 -0.58 -1.79 -0.16
N GLY A 108 -0.67 -3.10 -0.04
CA GLY A 108 -1.27 -3.99 -1.04
C GLY A 108 -2.75 -3.69 -1.27
N MET A 109 -3.51 -3.49 -0.21
CA MET A 109 -4.91 -3.05 -0.29
C MET A 109 -5.03 -1.71 -1.02
N LEU A 110 -4.17 -0.75 -0.69
CA LEU A 110 -4.17 0.57 -1.32
C LEU A 110 -3.79 0.50 -2.81
N MET A 111 -2.78 -0.29 -3.16
CA MET A 111 -2.35 -0.49 -4.55
C MET A 111 -3.48 -1.08 -5.40
N CYS A 112 -4.17 -2.11 -4.91
CA CYS A 112 -5.30 -2.70 -5.62
C CYS A 112 -6.47 -1.72 -5.76
N ARG A 113 -6.74 -0.90 -4.73
CA ARG A 113 -7.77 0.14 -4.78
C ARG A 113 -7.46 1.20 -5.83
N ASP A 114 -6.24 1.74 -5.81
CA ASP A 114 -5.78 2.74 -6.76
C ASP A 114 -5.84 2.22 -8.20
N ALA A 115 -5.36 0.99 -8.42
CA ALA A 115 -5.41 0.36 -9.73
C ALA A 115 -6.86 0.09 -10.22
N LEU A 116 -7.79 -0.18 -9.31
CA LEU A 116 -9.20 -0.39 -9.66
C LEU A 116 -9.89 0.93 -10.04
N GLU A 117 -9.62 1.99 -9.28
CA GLU A 117 -10.17 3.33 -9.53
C GLU A 117 -9.70 3.90 -10.88
N ARG A 118 -8.44 3.65 -11.26
CA ARG A 118 -7.85 4.16 -12.49
C ARG A 118 -8.20 3.29 -13.71
N ASN A 119 -9.29 3.64 -14.39
CA ASN A 119 -9.79 2.94 -15.58
C ASN A 119 -9.14 3.42 -16.89
N GLU A 120 -7.83 3.26 -17.00
CA GLU A 120 -7.04 3.46 -18.22
C GLU A 120 -5.78 2.58 -18.20
N SER A 121 -4.97 2.60 -19.27
CA SER A 121 -3.59 2.12 -19.22
C SER A 121 -2.60 3.24 -19.49
N CYS A 122 -1.70 3.48 -18.54
CA CYS A 122 -0.70 4.54 -18.62
C CYS A 122 0.62 4.12 -17.96
N GLY A 123 1.69 4.04 -18.75
CA GLY A 123 3.02 3.67 -18.25
C GLY A 123 3.05 2.25 -17.67
N GLY A 124 3.42 2.12 -16.39
CA GLY A 124 3.47 0.83 -15.68
C GLY A 124 2.12 0.38 -15.09
N HIS A 125 1.07 1.18 -15.25
CA HIS A 125 -0.32 0.79 -14.94
C HIS A 125 -0.97 0.30 -16.22
N PHE A 126 -1.12 -1.02 -16.37
CA PHE A 126 -1.71 -1.62 -17.56
C PHE A 126 -2.96 -2.42 -17.18
N ARG A 127 -4.10 -1.95 -17.67
CA ARG A 127 -5.42 -2.56 -17.53
C ARG A 127 -5.78 -3.19 -18.87
N ALA A 128 -5.98 -4.51 -18.89
CA ALA A 128 -6.22 -5.24 -20.13
C ALA A 128 -7.51 -4.80 -20.84
N GLU A 129 -8.46 -4.19 -20.11
CA GLU A 129 -9.68 -3.61 -20.68
C GLU A 129 -9.42 -2.28 -21.41
N TYR A 130 -8.29 -1.62 -21.16
CA TYR A 130 -7.90 -0.32 -21.71
C TYR A 130 -6.59 -0.45 -22.49
N GLN A 131 -6.65 -1.18 -23.59
CA GLN A 131 -5.55 -1.32 -24.53
C GLN A 131 -6.04 -1.09 -25.96
N THR A 132 -5.13 -0.73 -26.85
CA THR A 132 -5.41 -0.63 -28.28
C THR A 132 -5.55 -2.02 -28.92
N ASP A 133 -6.05 -2.10 -30.16
CA ASP A 133 -6.19 -3.37 -30.89
C ASP A 133 -4.85 -4.10 -31.10
N ASP A 134 -3.73 -3.37 -31.07
CA ASP A 134 -2.38 -3.90 -31.16
C ASP A 134 -1.73 -4.20 -29.80
N GLY A 135 -2.48 -4.09 -28.69
CA GLY A 135 -2.03 -4.48 -27.34
C GLY A 135 -1.19 -3.43 -26.61
N GLU A 136 -1.19 -2.18 -27.08
CA GLU A 136 -0.48 -1.07 -26.43
C GLU A 136 -1.37 -0.40 -25.39
N ALA A 137 -0.75 0.29 -24.43
CA ALA A 137 -1.45 1.02 -23.38
C ALA A 137 -2.34 2.13 -23.97
N LEU A 138 -3.65 2.07 -23.72
CA LEU A 138 -4.60 3.12 -24.08
C LEU A 138 -4.75 4.10 -22.91
N ARG A 139 -4.02 5.23 -23.00
CA ARG A 139 -4.09 6.33 -22.03
C ARG A 139 -5.32 7.21 -22.29
N ASP A 140 -5.99 7.65 -21.24
CA ASP A 140 -7.16 8.53 -21.27
C ASP A 140 -6.82 9.87 -20.61
N ASP A 141 -6.40 10.81 -21.46
CA ASP A 141 -5.99 12.15 -21.06
C ASP A 141 -7.18 13.05 -20.65
N ASP A 142 -8.42 12.68 -20.99
CA ASP A 142 -9.60 13.48 -20.62
C ASP A 142 -10.00 13.25 -19.16
N ASN A 143 -9.93 12.00 -18.69
CA ASN A 143 -10.36 11.63 -17.33
C ASN A 143 -9.18 11.45 -16.35
N TYR A 144 -8.01 11.01 -16.82
CA TYR A 144 -6.91 10.59 -15.94
C TYR A 144 -5.63 11.43 -16.04
N CYS A 145 -5.72 12.64 -16.60
CA CYS A 145 -4.64 13.63 -16.59
C CYS A 145 -4.48 14.31 -15.20
N HIS A 146 -4.15 13.49 -14.19
CA HIS A 146 -3.99 13.91 -12.81
C HIS A 146 -3.11 12.94 -12.03
N VAL A 147 -2.61 13.42 -10.89
CA VAL A 147 -1.99 12.59 -9.85
C VAL A 147 -3.03 12.23 -8.79
N SER A 148 -3.03 10.96 -8.38
CA SER A 148 -3.83 10.45 -7.26
C SER A 148 -2.98 10.38 -6.00
N ALA A 149 -3.47 10.95 -4.90
CA ALA A 149 -2.86 10.87 -3.58
C ALA A 149 -3.88 10.37 -2.56
N TRP A 150 -3.63 9.19 -2.01
CA TRP A 150 -4.54 8.55 -1.06
C TRP A 150 -4.17 8.89 0.37
N GLN A 151 -5.00 9.72 1.01
CA GLN A 151 -4.84 10.11 2.40
C GLN A 151 -5.35 9.01 3.33
N TRP A 152 -4.56 8.71 4.38
CA TRP A 152 -4.97 7.78 5.44
C TRP A 152 -6.28 8.23 6.11
N GLY A 153 -7.29 7.35 6.05
CA GLY A 153 -8.62 7.58 6.63
C GLY A 153 -8.84 6.93 8.00
N GLY A 154 -7.82 6.30 8.58
CA GLY A 154 -7.94 5.48 9.79
C GLY A 154 -8.21 3.99 9.52
N ASP A 155 -8.55 3.64 8.28
CA ASP A 155 -8.81 2.28 7.80
C ASP A 155 -8.12 2.13 6.43
N PRO A 156 -7.25 1.11 6.24
CA PRO A 156 -6.51 0.94 4.98
C PRO A 156 -7.41 0.68 3.78
N MET A 157 -8.65 0.23 4.00
CA MET A 157 -9.62 -0.01 2.93
C MET A 157 -10.48 1.21 2.61
N LYS A 158 -10.42 2.27 3.43
CA LYS A 158 -11.18 3.51 3.26
C LYS A 158 -10.29 4.76 3.26
N PRO A 159 -9.26 4.82 2.41
CA PRO A 159 -8.48 6.03 2.20
C PRO A 159 -9.33 7.10 1.49
N ASN A 160 -8.97 8.37 1.69
CA ASN A 160 -9.59 9.48 0.97
C ASN A 160 -8.74 9.83 -0.25
N LEU A 161 -9.34 9.80 -1.44
CA LEU A 161 -8.67 10.20 -2.68
C LEU A 161 -8.56 11.73 -2.76
N ASN A 162 -7.33 12.22 -2.90
CA ASN A 162 -7.04 13.59 -3.33
C ASN A 162 -6.54 13.54 -4.76
N VAL A 163 -7.07 14.41 -5.61
CA VAL A 163 -6.70 14.49 -7.03
C VAL A 163 -6.06 15.84 -7.31
N GLU A 164 -4.88 15.81 -7.93
CA GLU A 164 -4.18 17.00 -8.41
C GLU A 164 -4.15 16.98 -9.95
N PRO A 165 -4.92 17.84 -10.64
CA PRO A 165 -4.92 17.93 -12.09
C PRO A 165 -3.54 18.32 -12.63
N LEU A 166 -3.14 17.73 -13.75
CA LEU A 166 -1.89 18.07 -14.42
C LEU A 166 -2.17 18.99 -15.62
N THR A 167 -1.44 20.11 -15.69
CA THR A 167 -1.53 21.07 -16.81
C THR A 167 -0.18 21.18 -17.51
N PHE A 168 -0.18 21.04 -18.83
CA PHE A 168 1.03 21.06 -19.65
C PHE A 168 1.05 22.27 -20.58
N GLU A 169 1.87 23.27 -20.23
CA GLU A 169 1.95 24.54 -20.98
C GLU A 169 2.92 24.48 -22.17
N GLU A 170 4.10 23.87 -21.97
CA GLU A 170 5.20 23.90 -22.95
C GLU A 170 5.30 22.62 -23.80
N VAL A 171 4.97 21.47 -23.21
CA VAL A 171 5.06 20.17 -23.88
C VAL A 171 3.69 19.53 -23.88
N HIS A 172 2.98 19.66 -24.99
CA HIS A 172 1.67 19.05 -25.15
C HIS A 172 1.75 17.52 -25.12
N LEU A 173 0.69 16.91 -24.59
CA LEU A 173 0.57 15.47 -24.50
C LEU A 173 0.57 14.84 -25.89
N ALA A 174 1.34 13.77 -26.04
CA ALA A 174 1.35 12.91 -27.20
C ALA A 174 1.23 11.45 -26.77
N THR A 175 0.66 10.62 -27.63
CA THR A 175 0.62 9.17 -27.42
C THR A 175 2.02 8.61 -27.61
N ARG A 176 2.50 7.87 -26.60
CA ARG A 176 3.79 7.20 -26.66
C ARG A 176 3.65 5.91 -27.48
N SER A 177 4.45 5.78 -28.54
CA SER A 177 4.59 4.55 -29.32
C SER A 177 6.06 4.12 -29.33
N TYR A 178 6.31 2.82 -29.24
CA TYR A 178 7.64 2.22 -29.35
C TYR A 178 7.90 1.56 -30.71
N LYS A 179 6.94 1.68 -31.63
CA LYS A 179 7.08 1.27 -33.03
C LYS A 179 7.85 2.30 -33.84
#